data_AF-A0A453MAX2-F1
#
_entry.id   AF-A0A453MAX2-F1
#
_cell.length_a   1.000
_cell.length_b   1.000
_cell.length_c   1.000
_cell.angle_alpha   90.00
_cell.angle_beta   90.00
_cell.angle_gamma   90.00
#
_symmetry.space_group_name_H-M   'P 1'
#
loop_
_entity.id
_entity.type
_entity.pdbx_description
1 polymer ?
#
loop_
_entity_poly.entity_id
_entity_poly.type
_entity_poly.pdbx_seq_one_letter_code
_entity_poly.pdbx_strand_id
1 'polypeptide(L)'
;TYTVPSTSKNLQLQFTTRLSLPIFTGSKVEGEGTLSIALVDTLTREVVVMGKESLLKVEIVVLEGDFEDGEGNDWTAQEFNNNIVKERQGKRPLLSGDVFVGLERGIGTVGDVSFTDNSSWTRSRKFRLGARTEDGCYNGVRVREAKTESFVVKDHRGELYKKHHPPVLEDEVWRLEKIGKEGAFHKRLNKEKIVTVKDFLTLLHLDAPRLRKILGTGMSTKMWEVTIEHAKTTCILSDKVHIYYLESPSKTAVVFNAVGEVRGLISEKFVSVDDLTEKEKV
;
A
#
# COMPACT_ATOMS: atom_id res chain seq x y z
N THR A 1 -40.22 -16.24 -45.63
CA THR A 1 -39.74 -15.50 -44.44
C THR A 1 -39.18 -16.51 -43.46
N TYR A 2 -37.86 -16.69 -43.43
CA TYR A 2 -37.21 -17.56 -42.46
C TYR A 2 -37.19 -16.83 -41.10
N THR A 3 -38.09 -17.21 -40.21
CA THR A 3 -37.98 -16.88 -38.79
C THR A 3 -36.82 -17.69 -38.22
N VAL A 4 -35.67 -17.04 -38.05
CA VAL A 4 -34.56 -17.57 -37.25
C VAL A 4 -35.10 -17.76 -35.83
N PRO A 5 -34.97 -18.95 -35.22
CA PRO A 5 -35.37 -19.14 -33.83
C PRO A 5 -34.58 -18.16 -32.98
N SER A 6 -35.24 -17.45 -32.05
CA SER A 6 -34.56 -16.65 -31.04
C SER A 6 -33.70 -17.60 -30.20
N THR A 7 -32.43 -17.75 -30.55
CA THR A 7 -31.44 -18.38 -29.69
C THR A 7 -31.43 -17.58 -28.40
N SER A 8 -31.93 -18.15 -27.32
CA SER A 8 -31.94 -17.53 -25.99
C SER A 8 -30.50 -17.21 -25.61
N LYS A 9 -30.08 -15.96 -25.81
CA LYS A 9 -28.74 -15.49 -25.44
C LYS A 9 -28.66 -15.47 -23.92
N ASN A 10 -27.67 -16.14 -23.36
CA ASN A 10 -27.42 -16.08 -21.93
C ASN A 10 -26.28 -15.10 -21.66
N LEU A 11 -26.64 -13.85 -21.43
CA LEU A 11 -25.68 -12.75 -21.32
C LEU A 11 -25.11 -12.63 -19.90
N GLN A 12 -23.79 -12.48 -19.78
CA GLN A 12 -23.10 -12.27 -18.52
C GLN A 12 -21.96 -11.27 -18.65
N LEU A 13 -21.83 -10.37 -17.68
CA LEU A 13 -20.65 -9.52 -17.51
C LEU A 13 -19.52 -10.30 -16.84
N GLN A 14 -18.28 -10.03 -17.25
CA GLN A 14 -17.10 -10.65 -16.68
C GLN A 14 -15.93 -9.66 -16.60
N PHE A 15 -15.25 -9.62 -15.45
CA PHE A 15 -13.94 -8.97 -15.37
C PHE A 15 -12.92 -9.83 -16.10
N THR A 16 -12.28 -9.27 -17.12
CA THR A 16 -11.32 -9.99 -17.98
C THR A 16 -9.90 -9.99 -17.41
N THR A 17 -9.62 -9.09 -16.48
CA THR A 17 -8.33 -8.92 -15.83
C THR A 17 -8.48 -9.00 -14.32
N ARG A 18 -7.50 -9.59 -13.65
CA ARG A 18 -7.40 -9.57 -12.19
C ARG A 18 -7.04 -8.17 -11.71
N LEU A 19 -7.43 -7.85 -10.48
CA LEU A 19 -7.05 -6.60 -9.84
C LEU A 19 -5.58 -6.63 -9.43
N SER A 20 -4.89 -5.51 -9.64
CA SER A 20 -3.56 -5.28 -9.09
C SER A 20 -3.68 -4.96 -7.60
N LEU A 21 -3.05 -5.79 -6.77
CA LEU A 21 -3.07 -5.64 -5.32
C LEU A 21 -1.67 -5.27 -4.81
N PRO A 22 -1.55 -4.52 -3.70
CA PRO A 22 -2.63 -4.02 -2.82
C PRO A 22 -3.35 -2.77 -3.34
N ILE A 23 -4.62 -2.60 -2.94
CA ILE A 23 -5.40 -1.39 -3.24
C ILE A 23 -5.45 -0.48 -1.99
N PHE A 24 -5.20 0.81 -2.20
CA PHE A 24 -5.29 1.84 -1.17
C PHE A 24 -6.42 2.83 -1.48
N THR A 25 -6.99 3.44 -0.44
CA THR A 25 -7.96 4.53 -0.61
C THR A 25 -7.34 5.69 -1.39
N GLY A 26 -8.16 6.40 -2.18
CA GLY A 26 -7.74 7.53 -3.00
C GLY A 26 -6.76 7.20 -4.14
N SER A 27 -6.32 5.95 -4.27
CA SER A 27 -5.49 5.48 -5.38
C SER A 27 -6.40 4.86 -6.44
N LYS A 28 -6.02 5.02 -7.71
CA LYS A 28 -6.71 4.40 -8.84
C LYS A 28 -6.71 2.88 -8.68
N VAL A 29 -7.86 2.26 -8.93
CA VAL A 29 -8.01 0.81 -8.97
C VAL A 29 -7.56 0.32 -10.35
N GLU A 30 -6.53 -0.51 -10.35
CA GLU A 30 -5.90 -1.02 -11.57
C GLU A 30 -6.02 -2.53 -11.67
N GLY A 31 -5.91 -3.05 -12.90
CA GLY A 31 -5.78 -4.48 -13.15
C GLY A 31 -4.31 -4.89 -13.27
N GLU A 32 -4.05 -6.19 -13.40
CA GLU A 32 -2.77 -6.71 -13.92
C GLU A 32 -2.64 -6.34 -15.41
N GLY A 33 -2.48 -5.04 -15.69
CA GLY A 33 -2.68 -4.41 -17.00
C GLY A 33 -3.85 -3.42 -16.95
N THR A 34 -4.68 -3.41 -17.99
CA THR A 34 -5.87 -2.54 -18.04
C THR A 34 -7.07 -3.25 -17.43
N LEU A 35 -7.74 -2.64 -16.44
CA LEU A 35 -8.95 -3.23 -15.86
C LEU A 35 -10.09 -3.15 -16.88
N SER A 36 -10.61 -4.30 -17.32
CA SER A 36 -11.65 -4.35 -18.35
C SER A 36 -12.76 -5.34 -18.05
N ILE A 37 -13.97 -4.99 -18.50
CA ILE A 37 -15.18 -5.80 -18.39
C ILE A 37 -15.61 -6.23 -19.79
N ALA A 38 -16.00 -7.49 -19.96
CA ALA A 38 -16.56 -8.01 -21.18
C ALA A 38 -18.00 -8.49 -20.96
N LEU A 39 -18.84 -8.34 -21.98
CA LEU A 39 -20.11 -9.03 -22.10
C LEU A 39 -19.89 -10.33 -22.88
N VAL A 40 -20.24 -11.46 -22.26
CA VAL A 40 -20.01 -12.81 -22.79
C VAL A 40 -21.34 -13.53 -22.92
N ASP A 41 -21.52 -14.29 -23.99
CA ASP A 41 -22.59 -15.28 -24.08
C ASP A 41 -22.12 -16.56 -23.36
N THR A 42 -22.79 -16.95 -22.29
CA THR A 42 -22.37 -18.09 -21.46
C THR A 42 -22.54 -19.44 -22.16
N LEU A 43 -23.33 -19.52 -23.24
CA LEU A 43 -23.48 -20.72 -24.07
C LEU A 43 -22.25 -20.92 -24.95
N THR A 44 -21.81 -19.88 -25.66
CA THR A 44 -20.67 -19.97 -26.58
C THR A 44 -19.33 -19.70 -25.89
N ARG A 45 -19.35 -19.06 -24.71
CA ARG A 45 -18.18 -18.52 -24.00
C ARG A 45 -17.40 -17.46 -24.79
N GLU A 46 -18.05 -16.84 -25.76
CA GLU A 46 -17.46 -15.79 -26.59
C GLU A 46 -17.96 -14.40 -26.20
N VAL A 47 -17.11 -13.39 -26.40
CA VAL A 47 -17.47 -11.99 -26.21
C VAL A 47 -18.52 -11.61 -27.25
N VAL A 48 -19.54 -10.88 -26.81
CA VAL A 48 -20.60 -10.38 -27.69
C VAL A 48 -20.13 -9.12 -28.41
N VAL A 49 -19.50 -9.32 -29.57
CA VAL A 49 -18.84 -8.25 -30.35
C VAL A 49 -19.81 -7.39 -31.17
N MET A 50 -20.98 -7.94 -31.52
CA MET A 50 -21.93 -7.33 -32.46
C MET A 50 -23.31 -7.16 -31.82
N GLY A 51 -24.10 -6.21 -32.32
CA GLY A 51 -25.46 -5.92 -31.82
C GLY A 51 -25.48 -4.77 -30.80
N LYS A 52 -26.67 -4.25 -30.46
CA LYS A 52 -26.77 -3.13 -29.52
C LYS A 52 -26.47 -3.55 -28.08
N GLU A 53 -26.58 -4.84 -27.76
CA GLU A 53 -26.13 -5.41 -26.49
C GLU A 53 -24.62 -5.25 -26.28
N SER A 54 -23.83 -5.18 -27.35
CA SER A 54 -22.38 -4.95 -27.26
C SER A 54 -22.02 -3.52 -26.85
N LEU A 55 -23.01 -2.63 -26.72
CA LEU A 55 -22.89 -1.21 -26.38
C LEU A 55 -23.54 -0.86 -25.04
N LEU A 56 -23.79 -1.85 -24.18
CA LEU A 56 -24.42 -1.63 -22.88
C LEU A 56 -23.59 -0.70 -21.99
N LYS A 57 -24.28 0.05 -21.14
CA LYS A 57 -23.67 0.82 -20.06
C LYS A 57 -23.63 -0.04 -18.80
N VAL A 58 -22.45 -0.12 -18.18
CA VAL A 58 -22.17 -0.94 -17.01
C VAL A 58 -21.81 -0.02 -15.85
N GLU A 59 -22.40 -0.26 -14.68
CA GLU A 59 -22.07 0.40 -13.42
C GLU A 59 -21.12 -0.49 -12.60
N ILE A 60 -20.04 0.10 -12.11
CA ILE A 60 -19.13 -0.49 -11.13
C ILE A 60 -19.68 -0.22 -9.73
N VAL A 61 -19.86 -1.28 -8.96
CA VAL A 61 -20.35 -1.22 -7.59
C VAL A 61 -19.39 -1.93 -6.64
N VAL A 62 -19.54 -1.69 -5.34
CA VAL A 62 -18.79 -2.40 -4.30
C VAL A 62 -19.69 -3.44 -3.66
N LEU A 63 -19.20 -4.66 -3.53
CA LEU A 63 -19.93 -5.75 -2.88
C LEU A 63 -19.23 -6.16 -1.58
N GLU A 64 -19.98 -6.80 -0.69
CA GLU A 64 -19.45 -7.39 0.53
C GLU A 64 -18.37 -8.44 0.20
N GLY A 65 -17.26 -8.39 0.94
CA GLY A 65 -16.11 -9.28 0.68
C GLY A 65 -16.42 -10.76 0.88
N ASP A 66 -17.40 -11.08 1.72
CA ASP A 66 -17.89 -12.44 1.98
C ASP A 66 -19.12 -12.82 1.16
N PHE A 67 -19.44 -12.07 0.11
CA PHE A 67 -20.41 -12.47 -0.90
C PHE A 67 -19.86 -13.64 -1.75
N GLU A 68 -20.03 -14.84 -1.23
CA GLU A 68 -19.71 -16.10 -1.90
C GLU A 68 -20.79 -16.49 -2.91
N ASP A 69 -20.47 -17.43 -3.79
CA ASP A 69 -21.42 -17.96 -4.75
C ASP A 69 -22.40 -18.90 -4.04
N GLY A 70 -23.67 -18.87 -4.45
CA GLY A 70 -24.65 -19.82 -3.94
C GLY A 70 -24.35 -21.25 -4.38
N GLU A 71 -25.18 -22.20 -3.92
CA GLU A 71 -25.15 -23.57 -4.44
C GLU A 71 -25.27 -23.56 -5.97
N GLY A 72 -24.30 -24.16 -6.67
CA GLY A 72 -24.27 -24.19 -8.13
C GLY A 72 -23.54 -23.01 -8.80
N ASN A 73 -22.81 -22.19 -8.04
CA ASN A 73 -22.02 -21.07 -8.55
C ASN A 73 -22.87 -19.98 -9.23
N ASP A 74 -24.07 -19.74 -8.71
CA ASP A 74 -25.03 -18.76 -9.24
C ASP A 74 -25.60 -17.88 -8.11
N TRP A 75 -26.16 -16.73 -8.50
CA TRP A 75 -26.87 -15.81 -7.60
C TRP A 75 -28.02 -15.12 -8.33
N THR A 76 -29.04 -14.77 -7.56
CA THR A 76 -30.17 -13.96 -8.02
C THR A 76 -29.77 -12.48 -8.10
N ALA A 77 -30.47 -11.71 -8.95
CA ALA A 77 -30.26 -10.26 -9.02
C ALA A 77 -30.56 -9.57 -7.66
N GLN A 78 -31.49 -10.12 -6.88
CA GLN A 78 -31.81 -9.63 -5.55
C GLN A 78 -30.65 -9.88 -4.57
N GLU A 79 -30.06 -11.07 -4.57
CA GLU A 79 -28.87 -11.37 -3.74
C GLU A 79 -27.70 -10.45 -4.10
N PHE A 80 -27.45 -10.23 -5.40
CA PHE A 80 -26.42 -9.29 -5.84
C PHE A 80 -26.66 -7.89 -5.27
N ASN A 81 -27.87 -7.36 -5.43
CA ASN A 81 -28.24 -6.02 -4.97
C ASN A 81 -28.20 -5.89 -3.45
N ASN A 82 -28.57 -6.93 -2.71
CA ASN A 82 -28.51 -6.95 -1.25
C ASN A 82 -27.08 -6.94 -0.70
N ASN A 83 -26.10 -7.41 -1.49
CA ASN A 83 -24.69 -7.41 -1.12
C ASN A 83 -23.95 -6.15 -1.55
N ILE A 84 -24.62 -5.16 -2.17
CA ILE A 84 -24.01 -3.88 -2.51
C ILE A 84 -23.74 -3.08 -1.22
N VAL A 85 -22.47 -2.77 -0.99
CA VAL A 85 -22.02 -1.99 0.16
C VAL A 85 -22.24 -0.51 -0.12
N LYS A 86 -22.97 0.14 0.79
CA LYS A 86 -23.11 1.60 0.79
C LYS A 86 -22.07 2.25 1.71
N GLU A 87 -21.79 3.52 1.45
CA GLU A 87 -20.97 4.35 2.31
C GLU A 87 -21.53 4.45 3.74
N ARG A 88 -20.63 4.72 4.69
CA ARG A 88 -21.04 5.01 6.08
C ARG A 88 -21.82 6.32 6.13
N GLN A 89 -22.75 6.43 7.09
CA GLN A 89 -23.53 7.65 7.28
C GLN A 89 -22.63 8.89 7.36
N GLY A 90 -22.96 9.90 6.54
CA GLY A 90 -22.21 11.16 6.47
C GLY A 90 -20.87 11.09 5.71
N LYS A 91 -20.57 9.99 5.01
CA LYS A 91 -19.41 9.87 4.13
C LYS A 91 -19.78 10.08 2.66
N ARG A 92 -18.76 10.31 1.84
CA ARG A 92 -18.88 10.34 0.37
C ARG A 92 -19.17 8.92 -0.15
N PRO A 93 -19.68 8.77 -1.38
CA PRO A 93 -19.83 7.47 -2.02
C PRO A 93 -18.55 6.64 -1.93
N LEU A 94 -18.71 5.33 -1.76
CA LEU A 94 -17.58 4.43 -1.48
C LEU A 94 -16.57 4.36 -2.65
N LEU A 95 -17.05 4.59 -3.87
CA LEU A 95 -16.24 4.80 -5.07
C LEU A 95 -16.30 6.26 -5.52
N SER A 96 -15.19 6.74 -6.07
CA SER A 96 -15.08 8.05 -6.71
C SER A 96 -14.47 7.91 -8.10
N GLY A 97 -14.85 8.82 -9.01
CA GLY A 97 -14.40 8.85 -10.39
C GLY A 97 -15.37 8.17 -11.36
N ASP A 98 -14.84 7.49 -12.39
CA ASP A 98 -15.59 6.97 -13.54
C ASP A 98 -16.23 5.61 -13.26
N VAL A 99 -17.26 5.61 -12.40
CA VAL A 99 -17.98 4.39 -11.99
C VAL A 99 -18.87 3.79 -13.08
N PHE A 100 -19.07 4.48 -14.21
CA PHE A 100 -19.83 3.96 -15.34
C PHE A 100 -18.92 3.71 -16.54
N VAL A 101 -19.07 2.54 -17.14
CA VAL A 101 -18.29 2.07 -18.28
C VAL A 101 -19.22 1.79 -19.45
N GLY A 102 -18.98 2.42 -20.59
CA GLY A 102 -19.62 2.03 -21.85
C GLY A 102 -18.89 0.83 -22.45
N LEU A 103 -19.62 -0.19 -22.88
CA LEU A 103 -19.05 -1.26 -23.69
C LEU A 103 -18.90 -0.80 -25.14
N GLU A 104 -17.80 -1.17 -25.78
CA GLU A 104 -17.59 -1.05 -27.22
C GLU A 104 -17.21 -2.43 -27.76
N ARG A 105 -17.99 -2.95 -28.71
CA ARG A 105 -17.84 -4.32 -29.20
C ARG A 105 -17.81 -5.35 -28.05
N GLY A 106 -18.62 -5.10 -27.03
CA GLY A 106 -18.78 -5.99 -25.87
C GLY A 106 -17.69 -5.83 -24.81
N ILE A 107 -16.72 -4.93 -24.97
CA ILE A 107 -15.62 -4.73 -24.02
C ILE A 107 -15.61 -3.28 -23.55
N GLY A 108 -15.52 -3.07 -22.24
CA GLY A 108 -15.40 -1.75 -21.63
C GLY A 108 -14.16 -1.68 -20.75
N THR A 109 -13.40 -0.60 -20.88
CA THR A 109 -12.25 -0.33 -20.00
C THR A 109 -12.72 0.49 -18.81
N VAL A 110 -12.38 0.05 -17.60
CA VAL A 110 -12.66 0.78 -16.37
C VAL A 110 -11.73 2.00 -16.31
N GLY A 111 -12.33 3.18 -16.14
CA GLY A 111 -11.63 4.47 -16.11
C GLY A 111 -10.92 4.74 -14.79
N ASP A 112 -10.87 6.01 -14.38
CA ASP A 112 -10.29 6.39 -13.09
C ASP A 112 -11.29 6.15 -11.97
N VAL A 113 -11.23 4.98 -11.33
CA VAL A 113 -12.06 4.62 -10.18
C VAL A 113 -11.18 4.46 -8.96
N SER A 114 -11.57 5.03 -7.81
CA SER A 114 -10.84 4.90 -6.55
C SER A 114 -11.78 4.67 -5.36
N PHE A 115 -11.29 3.99 -4.32
CA PHE A 115 -12.03 3.81 -3.07
C PHE A 115 -11.88 5.03 -2.15
N THR A 116 -12.97 5.51 -1.58
CA THR A 116 -12.95 6.66 -0.65
C THR A 116 -12.78 6.26 0.81
N ASP A 117 -13.06 5.00 1.15
CA ASP A 117 -12.93 4.43 2.49
C ASP A 117 -12.29 3.04 2.43
N ASN A 118 -11.64 2.64 3.51
CA ASN A 118 -10.95 1.36 3.60
C ASN A 118 -11.93 0.23 3.94
N SER A 119 -11.53 -1.03 3.77
CA SER A 119 -12.43 -2.16 4.03
C SER A 119 -12.48 -2.61 5.50
N SER A 120 -11.71 -1.99 6.41
CA SER A 120 -11.54 -2.51 7.77
C SER A 120 -12.80 -2.44 8.64
N TRP A 121 -13.77 -1.60 8.27
CA TRP A 121 -15.01 -1.40 9.02
C TRP A 121 -16.13 -2.37 8.63
N THR A 122 -15.98 -3.14 7.54
CA THR A 122 -16.96 -4.17 7.17
C THR A 122 -16.73 -5.46 7.94
N ARG A 123 -17.75 -6.32 7.98
CA ARG A 123 -17.73 -7.61 8.67
C ARG A 123 -16.61 -8.51 8.14
N SER A 124 -16.49 -8.61 6.82
CA SER A 124 -15.46 -9.43 6.16
C SER A 124 -14.07 -8.80 6.15
N ARG A 125 -13.97 -7.51 6.50
CA ARG A 125 -12.78 -6.66 6.32
C ARG A 125 -12.27 -6.58 4.88
N LYS A 126 -13.10 -6.99 3.92
CA LYS A 126 -12.79 -7.09 2.49
C LYS A 126 -13.92 -6.49 1.68
N PHE A 127 -13.60 -6.13 0.44
CA PHE A 127 -14.56 -5.76 -0.58
C PHE A 127 -14.41 -6.69 -1.79
N ARG A 128 -15.40 -6.64 -2.68
CA ARG A 128 -15.30 -7.11 -4.08
C ARG A 128 -15.75 -5.97 -4.98
N LEU A 129 -15.26 -5.92 -6.21
CA LEU A 129 -15.90 -5.11 -7.25
C LEU A 129 -17.01 -5.93 -7.89
N GLY A 130 -18.15 -5.28 -8.08
CA GLY A 130 -19.25 -5.77 -8.88
C GLY A 130 -19.40 -4.96 -10.17
N ALA A 131 -19.95 -5.56 -11.21
CA ALA A 131 -20.36 -4.88 -12.42
C ALA A 131 -21.78 -5.29 -12.79
N ARG A 132 -22.67 -4.32 -13.03
CA ARG A 132 -24.08 -4.58 -13.41
C ARG A 132 -24.54 -3.60 -14.48
N THR A 133 -25.60 -3.95 -15.19
CA THR A 133 -26.33 -2.99 -16.03
C THR A 133 -27.37 -2.25 -15.18
N GLU A 134 -27.76 -1.05 -15.58
CA GLU A 134 -28.74 -0.22 -14.84
C GLU A 134 -30.09 -0.94 -14.70
N ASP A 135 -30.59 -1.53 -15.79
CA ASP A 135 -31.88 -2.23 -15.83
C ASP A 135 -31.79 -3.73 -15.50
N GLY A 136 -30.57 -4.26 -15.26
CA GLY A 136 -30.32 -5.70 -15.05
C GLY A 136 -30.65 -6.61 -16.25
N CYS A 137 -31.12 -6.04 -17.36
CA CYS A 137 -31.57 -6.76 -18.54
C CYS A 137 -31.36 -5.95 -19.82
N TYR A 138 -31.39 -6.63 -20.97
CA TYR A 138 -31.40 -6.05 -22.29
C TYR A 138 -32.51 -6.70 -23.12
N ASN A 139 -33.47 -5.92 -23.60
CA ASN A 139 -34.66 -6.41 -24.32
C ASN A 139 -35.40 -7.56 -23.59
N GLY A 140 -35.50 -7.47 -22.26
CA GLY A 140 -36.15 -8.49 -21.42
C GLY A 140 -35.28 -9.73 -21.14
N VAL A 141 -34.08 -9.82 -21.69
CA VAL A 141 -33.10 -10.88 -21.38
C VAL A 141 -32.22 -10.43 -20.22
N ARG A 142 -32.14 -11.21 -19.14
CA ARG A 142 -31.27 -10.90 -18.00
C ARG A 142 -29.82 -10.81 -18.46
N VAL A 143 -29.14 -9.73 -18.06
CA VAL A 143 -27.68 -9.59 -18.20
C VAL A 143 -27.10 -9.87 -16.82
N ARG A 144 -26.50 -11.04 -16.66
CA ARG A 144 -25.93 -11.47 -15.37
C ARG A 144 -24.76 -10.56 -14.98
N GLU A 145 -24.71 -10.21 -13.70
CA GLU A 145 -23.71 -9.34 -13.12
C GLU A 145 -22.33 -10.02 -13.06
N ALA A 146 -21.27 -9.23 -12.90
CA ALA A 146 -19.93 -9.73 -12.62
C ALA A 146 -19.54 -9.42 -11.17
N LYS A 147 -18.67 -10.26 -10.60
CA LYS A 147 -17.93 -9.90 -9.39
C LYS A 147 -16.48 -10.37 -9.45
N THR A 148 -15.59 -9.68 -8.76
CA THR A 148 -14.19 -10.10 -8.59
C THR A 148 -14.02 -11.04 -7.39
N GLU A 149 -12.81 -11.57 -7.24
CA GLU A 149 -12.34 -12.10 -5.95
C GLU A 149 -12.35 -11.01 -4.88
N SER A 150 -12.37 -11.41 -3.60
CA SER A 150 -12.38 -10.48 -2.48
C SER A 150 -10.98 -9.98 -2.13
N PHE A 151 -10.86 -8.69 -1.81
CA PHE A 151 -9.60 -8.03 -1.52
C PHE A 151 -9.73 -7.04 -0.37
N VAL A 152 -8.60 -6.71 0.25
CA VAL A 152 -8.52 -5.71 1.31
C VAL A 152 -8.21 -4.36 0.68
N VAL A 153 -9.00 -3.35 1.00
CA VAL A 153 -8.69 -1.94 0.70
C VAL A 153 -8.07 -1.32 1.93
N LYS A 154 -6.83 -0.89 1.82
CA LYS A 154 -6.07 -0.28 2.92
C LYS A 154 -6.24 1.24 2.92
N ASP A 155 -6.15 1.85 4.09
CA ASP A 155 -6.12 3.30 4.20
C ASP A 155 -4.82 3.85 3.60
N HIS A 156 -4.91 4.85 2.72
CA HIS A 156 -3.74 5.47 2.08
C HIS A 156 -2.72 6.02 3.07
N ARG A 157 -3.16 6.43 4.27
CA ARG A 157 -2.25 6.88 5.33
C ARG A 157 -1.28 5.77 5.75
N GLY A 158 -1.71 4.51 5.65
CA GLY A 158 -0.86 3.36 5.95
C GLY A 158 0.34 3.22 4.99
N GLU A 159 0.16 3.56 3.71
CA GLU A 159 1.25 3.53 2.72
C GLU A 159 2.16 4.75 2.89
N LEU A 160 1.58 5.95 2.99
CA LEU A 160 2.34 7.18 3.20
C LEU A 160 3.21 7.10 4.46
N TYR A 161 2.71 6.46 5.53
CA TYR A 161 3.40 6.37 6.81
C TYR A 161 4.15 5.05 7.04
N LYS A 162 4.34 4.26 5.99
CA LYS A 162 5.04 2.97 6.07
C LYS A 162 6.47 3.14 6.58
N LYS A 163 6.91 2.21 7.42
CA LYS A 163 8.31 2.12 7.87
C LYS A 163 9.15 1.50 6.77
N HIS A 164 10.33 2.03 6.54
CA HIS A 164 11.26 1.47 5.57
C HIS A 164 12.08 0.37 6.23
N HIS A 165 12.23 -0.77 5.56
CA HIS A 165 12.98 -1.93 6.05
C HIS A 165 13.90 -2.46 4.93
N PRO A 166 15.21 -2.17 4.96
CA PRO A 166 15.89 -1.31 5.94
C PRO A 166 15.53 0.17 5.73
N PRO A 167 15.65 1.02 6.78
CA PRO A 167 15.62 2.46 6.59
C PRO A 167 16.88 2.92 5.84
N VAL A 168 16.82 4.10 5.22
CA VAL A 168 17.98 4.76 4.61
C VAL A 168 18.40 5.98 5.44
N LEU A 169 19.65 6.44 5.28
CA LEU A 169 20.20 7.53 6.11
C LEU A 169 19.44 8.84 5.93
N GLU A 170 18.99 9.10 4.70
CA GLU A 170 18.24 10.28 4.28
C GLU A 170 16.75 10.21 4.62
N ASP A 171 16.26 9.07 5.12
CA ASP A 171 14.88 8.97 5.56
C ASP A 171 14.60 9.96 6.68
N GLU A 172 13.41 10.55 6.69
CA GLU A 172 12.93 11.28 7.85
C GLU A 172 12.87 10.36 9.07
N VAL A 173 13.19 10.88 10.26
CA VAL A 173 13.34 10.10 11.49
C VAL A 173 12.05 9.37 11.91
N TRP A 174 10.89 9.87 11.47
CA TRP A 174 9.63 9.18 11.68
C TRP A 174 9.48 7.90 10.85
N ARG A 175 10.37 7.59 9.89
CA ARG A 175 10.42 6.29 9.22
C ARG A 175 10.96 5.18 10.12
N LEU A 176 11.60 5.53 11.24
CA LEU A 176 12.02 4.57 12.26
C LEU A 176 10.82 3.96 12.99
N GLU A 177 11.02 2.76 13.53
CA GLU A 177 9.97 2.10 14.31
C GLU A 177 9.67 2.89 15.58
N LYS A 178 8.43 2.80 16.08
CA LYS A 178 7.94 3.48 17.29
C LYS A 178 7.92 5.02 17.25
N ILE A 179 8.38 5.66 16.17
CA ILE A 179 8.27 7.12 15.96
C ILE A 179 7.20 7.41 14.91
N GLY A 180 6.04 7.94 15.28
CA GLY A 180 5.00 8.30 14.30
C GLY A 180 5.22 9.66 13.64
N LYS A 181 4.87 9.81 12.35
CA LYS A 181 4.85 11.12 11.67
C LYS A 181 3.91 12.07 12.41
N GLU A 182 4.34 13.31 12.60
CA GLU A 182 3.66 14.32 13.45
C GLU A 182 3.36 13.90 14.91
N GLY A 183 3.93 12.78 15.36
CA GLY A 183 3.79 12.29 16.73
C GLY A 183 4.65 13.04 17.74
N ALA A 184 4.46 12.74 19.03
CA ALA A 184 5.15 13.42 20.12
C ALA A 184 6.69 13.31 20.00
N PHE A 185 7.21 12.12 19.70
CA PHE A 185 8.66 11.90 19.51
C PHE A 185 9.19 12.63 18.29
N HIS A 186 8.49 12.54 17.15
CA HIS A 186 8.89 13.25 15.92
C HIS A 186 9.00 14.77 16.15
N LYS A 187 8.00 15.37 16.81
CA LYS A 187 8.02 16.80 17.14
C LYS A 187 9.15 17.20 18.08
N ARG A 188 9.46 16.37 19.09
CA ARG A 188 10.57 16.61 20.02
C ARG A 188 11.93 16.52 19.30
N LEU A 189 12.11 15.52 18.45
CA LEU A 189 13.34 15.35 17.66
C LEU A 189 13.54 16.51 16.67
N ASN A 190 12.49 16.91 15.94
CA ASN A 190 12.56 18.04 15.01
C ASN A 190 12.90 19.36 15.71
N LYS A 191 12.41 19.57 16.94
CA LYS A 191 12.76 20.77 17.73
C LYS A 191 14.26 20.86 18.00
N GLU A 192 14.94 19.72 18.15
CA GLU A 192 16.39 19.61 18.34
C GLU A 192 17.14 19.45 17.01
N LYS A 193 16.47 19.68 15.86
CA LYS A 193 16.99 19.52 14.49
C LYS A 193 17.43 18.10 14.13
N ILE A 194 16.86 17.09 14.78
CA ILE A 194 17.06 15.68 14.44
C ILE A 194 15.95 15.29 13.47
N VAL A 195 16.20 15.49 12.16
CA VAL A 195 15.18 15.34 11.12
C VAL A 195 15.32 14.01 10.40
N THR A 196 16.53 13.52 10.21
CA THR A 196 16.82 12.30 9.44
C THR A 196 17.26 11.13 10.32
N VAL A 197 17.24 9.92 9.76
CA VAL A 197 17.84 8.71 10.37
C VAL A 197 19.33 8.92 10.61
N LYS A 198 20.03 9.59 9.70
CA LYS A 198 21.43 9.98 9.88
C LYS A 198 21.64 10.86 11.11
N ASP A 199 20.84 11.91 11.29
CA ASP A 199 20.94 12.80 12.45
C ASP A 199 20.70 12.03 13.76
N PHE A 200 19.71 11.14 13.74
CA PHE A 200 19.36 10.29 14.87
C PHE A 200 20.52 9.37 15.26
N LEU A 201 21.10 8.65 14.29
CA LEU A 201 22.25 7.78 14.51
C LEU A 201 23.49 8.55 14.91
N THR A 202 23.70 9.75 14.36
CA THR A 202 24.82 10.61 14.73
C THR A 202 24.75 11.01 16.19
N LEU A 203 23.59 11.51 16.66
CA LEU A 203 23.43 11.84 18.07
C LEU A 203 23.46 10.60 18.96
N LEU A 204 22.97 9.45 18.48
CA LEU A 204 23.05 8.20 19.24
C LEU A 204 24.50 7.80 19.55
N HIS A 205 25.43 7.92 18.59
CA HIS A 205 26.84 7.61 18.83
C HIS A 205 27.58 8.70 19.61
N LEU A 206 27.21 9.97 19.42
CA LEU A 206 27.85 11.09 20.12
C LEU A 206 27.38 11.25 21.58
N ASP A 207 26.08 11.12 21.84
CA ASP A 207 25.47 11.35 23.15
C ASP A 207 24.09 10.64 23.26
N ALA A 208 24.14 9.32 23.41
CA ALA A 208 22.94 8.50 23.63
C ALA A 208 22.08 8.97 24.84
N PRO A 209 22.65 9.36 26.00
CA PRO A 209 21.88 9.89 27.12
C PRO A 209 21.08 11.14 26.76
N ARG A 210 21.66 12.09 26.00
CA ARG A 210 20.93 13.27 25.54
C ARG A 210 19.81 12.91 24.58
N LEU A 211 20.04 12.02 23.61
CA LEU A 211 18.99 11.55 22.71
C LEU A 211 17.83 10.91 23.49
N ARG A 212 18.16 10.10 24.50
CA ARG A 212 17.17 9.49 25.42
C ARG A 212 16.36 10.55 26.16
N LYS A 213 17.02 11.61 26.65
CA LYS A 213 16.38 12.73 27.34
C LYS A 213 15.42 13.51 26.42
N ILE A 214 15.78 13.73 25.16
CA ILE A 214 14.94 14.41 24.16
C ILE A 214 13.63 13.65 23.92
N LEU A 215 13.71 12.32 23.77
CA LEU A 215 12.53 11.47 23.61
C LEU A 215 11.66 11.43 24.88
N GLY A 216 12.30 11.52 26.05
CA GLY A 216 11.65 11.65 27.35
C GLY A 216 10.96 10.37 27.83
N THR A 217 10.22 10.48 28.94
CA THR A 217 9.64 9.34 29.68
C THR A 217 8.61 8.53 28.91
N GLY A 218 7.99 9.10 27.87
CA GLY A 218 7.06 8.37 27.00
C GLY A 218 7.72 7.26 26.20
N MET A 219 9.04 7.31 26.00
CA MET A 219 9.80 6.31 25.27
C MET A 219 10.25 5.20 26.21
N SER A 220 9.46 4.13 26.33
CA SER A 220 9.84 2.97 27.16
C SER A 220 11.15 2.33 26.69
N THR A 221 11.82 1.57 27.57
CA THR A 221 13.07 0.86 27.24
C THR A 221 12.89 -0.07 26.05
N LYS A 222 11.79 -0.83 26.01
CA LYS A 222 11.46 -1.71 24.88
C LYS A 222 11.24 -0.95 23.57
N MET A 223 10.58 0.21 23.60
CA MET A 223 10.40 1.02 22.39
C MET A 223 11.74 1.55 21.88
N TRP A 224 12.62 1.96 22.80
CA TRP A 224 13.95 2.46 22.49
C TRP A 224 14.86 1.42 21.85
N GLU A 225 14.90 0.21 22.41
CA GLU A 225 15.66 -0.91 21.85
C GLU A 225 15.23 -1.18 20.41
N VAL A 226 13.92 -1.34 20.17
CA VAL A 226 13.37 -1.57 18.82
C VAL A 226 13.72 -0.44 17.85
N THR A 227 13.69 0.81 18.31
CA THR A 227 14.00 1.98 17.45
C THR A 227 15.48 1.99 17.07
N ILE A 228 16.37 1.71 18.01
CA ILE A 228 17.82 1.68 17.77
C ILE A 228 18.18 0.51 16.87
N GLU A 229 17.67 -0.68 17.17
CA GLU A 229 17.91 -1.89 16.37
C GLU A 229 17.50 -1.62 14.92
N HIS A 230 16.30 -1.06 14.72
CA HIS A 230 15.84 -0.71 13.39
C HIS A 230 16.74 0.33 12.70
N ALA A 231 17.11 1.42 13.38
CA ALA A 231 17.97 2.45 12.82
C ALA A 231 19.36 1.92 12.43
N LYS A 232 19.94 1.02 13.24
CA LYS A 232 21.27 0.44 12.99
C LYS A 232 21.33 -0.47 11.77
N THR A 233 20.20 -1.05 11.34
CA THR A 233 20.18 -1.86 10.10
C THR A 233 20.61 -1.07 8.85
N THR A 234 20.44 0.26 8.85
CA THR A 234 20.95 1.16 7.80
C THR A 234 22.48 1.21 7.73
N CYS A 235 23.18 1.15 8.88
CA CYS A 235 24.64 1.29 8.94
C CYS A 235 25.40 0.12 8.32
N ILE A 236 24.73 -1.02 8.12
CA ILE A 236 25.33 -2.22 7.51
C ILE A 236 25.68 -1.95 6.03
N LEU A 237 25.08 -0.94 5.39
CA LEU A 237 25.16 -0.73 3.94
C LEU A 237 26.09 0.43 3.49
N SER A 238 26.70 1.18 4.42
CA SER A 238 27.56 2.31 4.06
C SER A 238 29.03 2.01 4.39
N ASP A 239 29.79 1.62 3.36
CA ASP A 239 31.26 1.43 3.42
C ASP A 239 32.04 2.75 3.47
N LYS A 240 31.35 3.89 3.52
CA LYS A 240 31.99 5.21 3.56
C LYS A 240 32.49 5.50 4.98
N VAL A 241 33.80 5.67 5.09
CA VAL A 241 34.48 6.11 6.30
C VAL A 241 35.03 7.53 6.13
N HIS A 242 35.05 8.26 7.23
CA HIS A 242 35.68 9.57 7.37
C HIS A 242 36.88 9.42 8.29
N ILE A 243 37.94 10.16 7.99
CA ILE A 243 39.21 10.11 8.71
C ILE A 243 39.48 11.51 9.25
N TYR A 244 39.65 11.64 10.56
CA TYR A 244 40.03 12.89 11.21
C TYR A 244 41.43 12.76 11.80
N TYR A 245 42.36 13.58 11.31
CA TYR A 245 43.73 13.63 11.82
C TYR A 245 43.81 14.51 13.06
N LEU A 246 44.41 13.98 14.12
CA LEU A 246 44.72 14.76 15.32
C LEU A 246 45.91 15.68 15.02
N GLU A 247 45.84 16.92 15.51
CA GLU A 247 46.98 17.85 15.48
C GLU A 247 48.00 17.43 16.55
N SER A 248 48.71 16.33 16.32
CA SER A 248 49.79 15.85 17.20
C SER A 248 51.02 15.43 16.39
N PRO A 249 52.22 15.34 17.02
CA PRO A 249 53.46 15.03 16.32
C PRO A 249 53.46 13.64 15.68
N SER A 250 52.72 12.71 16.27
CA SER A 250 52.38 11.40 15.73
C SER A 250 51.15 11.55 14.83
N LYS A 251 51.22 11.16 13.56
CA LYS A 251 50.10 11.26 12.59
C LYS A 251 48.95 10.30 12.90
N THR A 252 48.36 10.42 14.08
CA THR A 252 47.23 9.59 14.52
C THR A 252 45.94 10.16 13.97
N ALA A 253 45.09 9.29 13.42
CA ALA A 253 43.78 9.65 12.92
C ALA A 253 42.69 8.73 13.49
N VAL A 254 41.51 9.29 13.71
CA VAL A 254 40.31 8.53 14.09
C VAL A 254 39.48 8.26 12.85
N VAL A 255 39.07 7.01 12.69
CA VAL A 255 38.20 6.57 11.60
C VAL A 255 36.80 6.40 12.14
N PHE A 256 35.83 7.06 11.51
CA PHE A 256 34.41 6.95 11.85
C PHE A 256 33.58 6.72 10.59
N ASN A 257 32.43 6.06 10.72
CA ASN A 257 31.52 5.86 9.59
C ASN A 257 30.68 7.11 9.30
N ALA A 258 29.77 7.02 8.32
CA ALA A 258 28.89 8.12 7.91
C ALA A 258 27.93 8.64 9.02
N VAL A 259 27.81 7.94 10.15
CA VAL A 259 26.98 8.33 11.30
C VAL A 259 27.81 8.61 12.57
N GLY A 260 29.12 8.80 12.43
CA GLY A 260 29.99 9.16 13.56
C GLY A 260 30.32 8.00 14.51
N GLU A 261 30.00 6.76 14.15
CA GLU A 261 30.44 5.58 14.90
C GLU A 261 31.93 5.35 14.66
N VAL A 262 32.71 5.26 15.73
CA VAL A 262 34.15 5.02 15.66
C VAL A 262 34.41 3.59 15.18
N ARG A 263 35.13 3.46 14.07
CA ARG A 263 35.54 2.18 13.49
C ARG A 263 36.94 1.76 13.95
N GLY A 264 37.78 2.72 14.31
CA GLY A 264 39.15 2.44 14.72
C GLY A 264 40.06 3.65 14.65
N LEU A 265 41.36 3.39 14.85
CA LEU A 265 42.42 4.39 14.83
C LEU A 265 43.46 4.02 13.75
N ILE A 266 44.07 5.05 13.14
CA ILE A 266 45.21 4.91 12.24
C ILE A 266 46.38 5.62 12.90
N SER A 267 47.47 4.92 13.19
CA SER A 267 48.74 5.53 13.63
C SER A 267 49.85 5.16 12.64
N GLU A 268 50.21 3.87 12.57
CA GLU A 268 51.05 3.30 11.49
C GLU A 268 50.27 2.32 10.60
N LYS A 269 49.28 1.64 11.19
CA LYS A 269 48.32 0.74 10.55
C LYS A 269 46.94 0.99 11.15
N PHE A 270 45.89 0.57 10.43
CA PHE A 270 44.54 0.61 10.95
C PHE A 270 44.38 -0.45 12.07
N VAL A 271 43.81 -0.03 13.19
CA VAL A 271 43.43 -0.90 14.32
C VAL A 271 41.93 -0.74 14.55
N SER A 272 41.20 -1.87 14.53
CA SER A 272 39.75 -1.88 14.77
C SER A 272 39.44 -1.44 16.20
N VAL A 273 38.28 -0.78 16.40
CA VAL A 273 37.80 -0.39 17.73
C VAL A 273 37.66 -1.59 18.69
N ASP A 274 37.39 -2.78 18.16
CA ASP A 274 37.28 -4.03 18.92
C ASP A 274 38.63 -4.49 19.49
N ASP A 275 39.73 -4.09 18.84
CA ASP A 275 41.10 -4.45 19.21
C ASP A 275 41.79 -3.37 20.06
N LEU A 276 41.13 -2.24 20.33
CA LEU A 276 41.65 -1.16 21.17
C LEU A 276 41.52 -1.48 22.66
N THR A 277 42.51 -1.07 23.44
CA THR A 277 42.47 -1.19 24.90
C THR A 277 41.53 -0.14 25.51
N GLU A 278 40.98 -0.40 26.71
CA GLU A 278 40.08 0.53 27.39
C GLU A 278 40.70 1.90 27.67
N LYS A 279 42.03 2.01 27.74
CA LYS A 279 42.73 3.30 27.91
C LYS A 279 42.80 4.12 26.60
N GLU A 280 42.68 3.46 25.45
CA GLU A 280 42.71 4.09 24.12
C GLU A 280 41.30 4.48 23.64
N LYS A 281 40.25 4.00 24.33
CA LYS A 281 38.84 4.34 24.07
C LYS A 281 38.36 5.57 24.84
N VAL A 282 39.18 6.13 25.74
CA VAL A 282 38.86 7.28 26.62
C VAL A 282 39.37 8.59 26.04
#